data_AF-A0AAD9JQK1-F1
#
_entry.id   AF-A0AAD9JQK1-F1
#
_cell.length_a   1.000
_cell.length_b   1.000
_cell.length_c   1.000
_cell.angle_alpha   90.00
_cell.angle_beta   90.00
_cell.angle_gamma   90.00
#
_symmetry.space_group_name_H-M   'P 1'
#
loop_
_entity.id
_entity.type
_entity.pdbx_description
1 polymer ?
#
loop_
_entity_poly.entity_id
_entity_poly.type
_entity_poly.pdbx_seq_one_letter_code
_entity_poly.pdbx_strand_id
1 'polypeptide(L)'
;QENQSVDLFLARNINHYFTGVIDEVRIYKIWLTDTELDSHIGSAGSQWDAHQRYLSLHYPMNDDTNIDYVIDTSPFKHHGLINGTIQYIESGSHRTRFQITKSDNK
;
A
#
# COMPACT_ATOMS: atom_id res chain seq x y z
N GLN A 1 -23.52 21.58 -8.99
CA GLN A 1 -23.37 20.43 -8.08
C GLN A 1 -22.11 20.71 -7.29
N GLU A 2 -22.22 21.09 -6.01
CA GLU A 2 -21.03 21.29 -5.18
C GLU A 2 -20.32 19.95 -5.05
N ASN A 3 -19.04 19.94 -5.42
CA ASN A 3 -18.21 18.75 -5.36
C ASN A 3 -17.91 18.52 -3.87
N GLN A 4 -18.74 17.72 -3.20
CA GLN A 4 -18.49 17.38 -1.80
C GLN A 4 -17.22 16.55 -1.73
N SER A 5 -16.17 17.14 -1.17
CA SER A 5 -14.94 16.42 -0.84
C SER A 5 -15.29 15.39 0.22
N VAL A 6 -15.18 14.12 -0.12
CA VAL A 6 -15.33 13.02 0.83
C VAL A 6 -13.94 12.58 1.23
N ASP A 7 -13.65 12.63 2.53
CA ASP A 7 -12.40 12.14 3.07
C ASP A 7 -12.35 10.60 2.97
N LEU A 8 -11.22 10.08 2.51
CA LEU A 8 -10.95 8.65 2.56
C LEU A 8 -10.46 8.28 3.97
N PHE A 9 -11.18 7.36 4.62
CA PHE A 9 -10.74 6.78 5.88
C PHE A 9 -10.26 5.35 5.67
N LEU A 10 -9.12 5.03 6.26
CA LEU A 10 -8.64 3.66 6.40
C LEU A 10 -8.88 3.17 7.83
N ALA A 11 -9.17 1.87 7.97
CA ALA A 11 -9.43 1.23 9.26
C ALA A 11 -10.59 1.84 10.09
N ARG A 12 -11.44 2.68 9.50
CA ARG A 12 -12.54 3.35 10.20
C ARG A 12 -13.76 3.49 9.29
N ASN A 13 -14.93 3.24 9.84
CA ASN A 13 -16.21 3.72 9.31
C ASN A 13 -16.88 4.66 10.33
N ILE A 14 -18.12 5.08 10.07
CA ILE A 14 -18.85 6.07 10.90
C ILE A 14 -18.78 5.74 12.40
N ASN A 15 -18.93 4.46 12.79
CA ASN A 15 -19.06 4.03 14.18
C ASN A 15 -18.11 2.90 14.60
N HIS A 16 -17.26 2.40 13.70
CA HIS A 16 -16.44 1.22 13.97
C HIS A 16 -15.01 1.41 13.47
N TYR A 17 -14.09 0.81 14.20
CA TYR A 17 -12.69 0.69 13.82
C TYR A 17 -12.39 -0.74 13.41
N PHE A 18 -11.58 -0.89 12.38
CA PHE A 18 -11.01 -2.17 11.99
C PHE A 18 -9.96 -2.59 13.02
N THR A 19 -9.96 -3.86 13.39
CA THR A 19 -8.94 -4.45 14.26
C THR A 19 -8.20 -5.52 13.47
N GLY A 20 -6.95 -5.25 13.12
CA GLY A 20 -6.11 -6.14 12.33
C GLY A 20 -4.89 -5.41 11.79
N VAL A 21 -4.15 -6.08 10.91
CA VAL A 21 -2.97 -5.52 10.24
C VAL A 21 -3.35 -5.07 8.84
N ILE A 22 -2.90 -3.88 8.45
CA ILE A 22 -3.07 -3.33 7.11
C ILE A 22 -1.68 -3.14 6.52
N ASP A 23 -1.52 -3.53 5.26
CA ASP A 23 -0.27 -3.40 4.52
C ASP A 23 -0.58 -3.09 3.04
N GLU A 24 0.35 -2.43 2.36
CA GLU A 24 0.34 -2.17 0.90
C GLU A 24 -1.00 -1.65 0.32
N VAL A 25 -1.56 -0.59 0.91
CA VAL A 25 -2.86 -0.02 0.47
C VAL A 25 -2.69 0.77 -0.81
N ARG A 26 -3.48 0.45 -1.84
CA ARG A 26 -3.43 1.10 -3.16
C ARG A 26 -4.82 1.43 -3.70
N ILE A 27 -4.93 2.55 -4.43
CA ILE A 27 -6.14 2.93 -5.17
C ILE A 27 -5.78 3.27 -6.61
N TYR A 28 -6.48 2.64 -7.55
CA TYR A 28 -6.28 2.83 -8.99
C TYR A 28 -7.50 3.51 -9.62
N LYS A 29 -7.25 4.32 -10.65
CA LYS A 29 -8.29 4.93 -11.49
C LYS A 29 -8.75 4.04 -12.64
N ILE A 30 -8.34 2.78 -12.64
CA ILE A 30 -8.63 1.80 -13.68
C ILE A 30 -9.14 0.52 -13.04
N TRP A 31 -9.84 -0.27 -13.85
CA TRP A 31 -10.15 -1.66 -13.52
C TRP A 31 -8.90 -2.49 -13.76
N LEU A 32 -8.43 -3.18 -12.72
CA LEU A 32 -7.37 -4.17 -12.85
C LEU A 32 -8.00 -5.51 -13.22
N THR A 33 -7.35 -6.23 -14.14
CA THR A 33 -7.70 -7.62 -14.44
C THR A 33 -7.14 -8.56 -13.37
N ASP A 34 -7.73 -9.75 -13.21
CA ASP A 34 -7.26 -10.75 -12.24
C ASP A 34 -5.79 -11.11 -12.46
N THR A 35 -5.35 -11.23 -13.73
CA THR A 35 -3.95 -11.47 -14.09
C THR A 35 -3.01 -10.35 -13.62
N GLU A 36 -3.44 -9.09 -13.72
CA GLU A 36 -2.67 -7.95 -13.23
C GLU A 36 -2.61 -7.96 -11.70
N LEU A 37 -3.73 -8.24 -11.04
CA LEU A 37 -3.79 -8.38 -9.59
C LEU A 37 -2.86 -9.49 -9.07
N ASP A 38 -2.88 -10.66 -9.69
CA ASP A 38 -2.02 -11.80 -9.32
C ASP A 38 -0.54 -11.48 -9.56
N SER A 39 -0.22 -10.80 -10.66
CA SER A 39 1.13 -10.29 -10.91
C SER A 39 1.57 -9.30 -9.82
N HIS A 40 0.67 -8.41 -9.37
CA HIS A 40 0.95 -7.45 -8.31
C HIS A 40 1.16 -8.10 -6.94
N ILE A 41 0.37 -9.11 -6.59
CA ILE A 41 0.52 -9.87 -5.34
C ILE A 41 1.81 -10.69 -5.38
N GLY A 42 2.10 -11.36 -6.50
CA GLY A 42 3.29 -12.19 -6.70
C GLY A 42 4.59 -11.41 -6.78
N SER A 43 4.56 -10.19 -7.34
CA SER A 43 5.72 -9.32 -7.52
C SER A 43 5.88 -8.27 -6.43
N ALA A 44 5.20 -8.41 -5.28
CA ALA A 44 5.24 -7.46 -4.18
C ALA A 44 6.70 -7.04 -3.89
N GLY A 45 7.06 -5.81 -4.29
CA GLY A 45 8.40 -5.25 -4.12
C GLY A 45 9.36 -5.26 -5.31
N SER A 46 8.99 -5.69 -6.54
CA SER A 46 9.97 -5.75 -7.65
C SER A 46 9.55 -5.30 -9.05
N GLN A 47 8.28 -5.06 -9.37
CA GLN A 47 7.92 -4.49 -10.68
C GLN A 47 6.88 -3.37 -10.53
N TRP A 48 7.38 -2.14 -10.51
CA TRP A 48 6.62 -0.94 -10.15
C TRP A 48 6.11 -0.14 -11.37
N ASP A 49 6.59 -0.36 -12.59
CA ASP A 49 6.50 0.69 -13.62
C ASP A 49 5.22 0.73 -14.47
N ALA A 50 4.50 -0.39 -14.65
CA ALA A 50 3.45 -0.44 -15.68
C ALA A 50 2.21 0.41 -15.37
N HIS A 51 1.86 0.58 -14.08
CA HIS A 51 0.59 1.21 -13.66
C HIS A 51 0.76 2.42 -12.76
N GLN A 52 1.98 2.93 -12.52
CA GLN A 52 2.18 4.11 -11.66
C GLN A 52 1.36 5.32 -12.11
N ARG A 53 1.20 5.50 -13.42
CA ARG A 53 0.40 6.60 -13.99
C ARG A 53 -1.09 6.54 -13.65
N TYR A 54 -1.60 5.37 -13.27
CA TYR A 54 -3.00 5.16 -12.90
C TYR A 54 -3.21 5.02 -11.39
N LEU A 55 -2.11 4.95 -10.63
CA LEU A 55 -2.10 4.88 -9.17
C LEU A 55 -2.43 6.25 -8.60
N SER A 56 -3.54 6.33 -7.88
CA SER A 56 -4.03 7.57 -7.25
C SER A 56 -3.64 7.69 -5.79
N LEU A 57 -3.32 6.57 -5.16
CA LEU A 57 -2.90 6.47 -3.77
C LEU A 57 -2.07 5.22 -3.57
N HIS A 58 -0.97 5.33 -2.82
CA HIS A 58 -0.23 4.18 -2.34
C HIS A 58 0.43 4.43 -0.99
N TYR A 59 -0.08 3.75 0.04
CA TYR A 59 0.51 3.68 1.36
C TYR A 59 1.22 2.33 1.55
N PRO A 60 2.57 2.30 1.49
CA PRO A 60 3.33 1.07 1.64
C PRO A 60 3.40 0.58 3.09
N MET A 61 2.99 1.39 4.08
CA MET A 61 3.02 1.05 5.52
C MET A 61 4.40 0.61 6.07
N ASN A 62 5.48 1.02 5.39
CA ASN A 62 6.87 0.63 5.70
C ASN A 62 7.66 1.69 6.50
N ASP A 63 7.09 2.88 6.73
CA ASP A 63 7.74 3.94 7.51
C ASP A 63 7.22 3.91 8.96
N ASP A 64 7.95 3.22 9.82
CA ASP A 64 7.62 3.08 11.24
C ASP A 64 8.08 4.25 12.10
N THR A 65 8.77 5.23 11.50
CA THR A 65 9.32 6.37 12.23
C THR A 65 8.32 7.52 12.38
N ASN A 66 7.28 7.53 11.55
CA ASN A 66 6.30 8.59 11.50
C ASN A 66 4.95 8.15 12.09
N ILE A 67 4.54 8.89 13.12
CA ILE A 67 3.30 8.64 13.86
C ILE A 67 2.20 9.67 13.57
N ASP A 68 2.52 10.74 12.85
CA ASP A 68 1.57 11.82 12.56
C ASP A 68 0.90 11.64 11.19
N TYR A 69 1.64 11.10 10.22
CA TYR A 69 1.10 10.84 8.89
C TYR A 69 1.64 9.57 8.24
N VAL A 70 0.85 9.01 7.32
CA VAL A 70 1.23 7.93 6.41
C VAL A 70 1.66 8.52 5.07
N ILE A 71 2.83 8.10 4.58
CA ILE A 71 3.39 8.60 3.32
C ILE A 71 2.67 7.97 2.12
N ASP A 72 2.05 8.82 1.28
CA ASP A 72 1.67 8.43 -0.07
C ASP A 72 2.88 8.46 -1.00
N THR A 73 3.27 7.30 -1.52
CA THR A 73 4.36 7.18 -2.48
C THR A 73 3.91 7.37 -3.92
N SER A 74 2.60 7.47 -4.18
CA SER A 74 2.06 7.77 -5.51
C SER A 74 2.50 9.15 -6.05
N PRO A 75 2.28 9.43 -7.35
CA PRO A 75 2.54 10.76 -7.92
C PRO A 75 1.70 11.90 -7.32
N PHE A 76 0.55 11.59 -6.69
CA PHE A 76 -0.40 12.61 -6.21
C PHE A 76 -0.14 13.10 -4.78
N LYS A 77 0.68 12.37 -4.00
CA LYS A 77 1.13 12.79 -2.66
C LYS A 77 -0.01 13.12 -1.70
N HIS A 78 -1.06 12.31 -1.73
CA HIS A 78 -2.15 12.38 -0.76
C HIS A 78 -1.74 11.76 0.57
N HIS A 79 -0.79 12.39 1.28
CA HIS A 79 -0.36 11.95 2.60
C HIS A 79 -1.55 11.85 3.56
N GLY A 80 -1.65 10.72 4.27
CA GLY A 80 -2.77 10.45 5.17
C GLY A 80 -2.48 10.94 6.58
N LEU A 81 -3.44 11.57 7.25
CA LEU A 81 -3.33 11.92 8.66
C LEU A 81 -3.61 10.69 9.53
N ILE A 82 -2.76 10.44 10.52
CA ILE A 82 -3.01 9.39 11.53
C ILE A 82 -3.88 9.97 12.65
N ASN A 83 -4.94 9.27 13.00
CA ASN A 83 -5.78 9.60 14.15
C ASN A 83 -5.82 8.40 15.10
N GLY A 84 -5.20 8.56 16.27
CA GLY A 84 -5.05 7.50 17.27
C GLY A 84 -3.63 6.96 17.34
N THR A 85 -3.47 5.78 17.94
CA THR A 85 -2.18 5.12 18.08
C THR A 85 -2.08 3.98 17.07
N ILE A 86 -1.04 4.01 16.24
CA ILE A 86 -0.69 2.91 15.36
C ILE A 86 0.46 2.09 15.97
N GLN A 87 0.42 0.79 15.74
CA GLN A 87 1.52 -0.10 16.09
C GLN A 87 2.04 -0.73 14.81
N TYR A 88 3.28 -0.42 14.45
CA TYR A 88 3.98 -1.10 13.38
C TYR A 88 4.38 -2.50 13.84
N ILE A 89 4.13 -3.48 12.99
CA ILE A 89 4.49 -4.89 13.23
C ILE A 89 5.47 -5.26 12.12
N GLU A 90 6.66 -5.71 12.49
CA GLU A 90 7.63 -6.20 11.51
C GLU A 90 7.01 -7.38 10.73
N SER A 91 6.95 -7.27 9.40
CA SER A 91 6.58 -8.38 8.55
C SER A 91 7.71 -9.42 8.56
N GLY A 92 7.53 -10.53 9.28
CA GLY A 92 8.46 -11.66 9.27
C GLY A 92 8.72 -12.26 7.89
N SER A 93 7.96 -11.85 6.86
CA SER A 93 8.09 -12.29 5.47
C SER A 93 9.06 -11.44 4.62
N HIS A 94 9.72 -10.41 5.16
CA HIS A 94 10.62 -9.57 4.36
C HIS A 94 11.99 -10.23 4.05
N ARG A 95 12.41 -11.29 4.76
CA ARG A 95 13.75 -11.90 4.58
C ARG A 95 13.85 -12.96 3.47
N THR A 96 12.75 -13.53 3.00
CA THR A 96 12.76 -14.64 2.03
C THR A 96 12.57 -14.22 0.57
N ARG A 97 12.26 -12.95 0.28
CA ARG A 97 11.97 -12.50 -1.10
C ARG A 97 13.22 -12.18 -1.95
N PHE A 98 14.42 -12.12 -1.37
CA PHE A 98 15.66 -11.80 -2.10
C PHE A 98 16.66 -12.96 -2.25
N GLN A 99 16.30 -14.20 -1.95
CA GLN A 99 17.12 -15.36 -2.31
C GLN A 99 16.43 -16.22 -3.37
N ILE A 100 16.30 -15.69 -4.58
CA ILE A 100 16.32 -16.58 -5.75
C ILE A 100 17.80 -16.79 -6.03
N THR A 101 18.34 -17.90 -5.54
CA THR A 101 19.67 -18.38 -5.88
C THR A 101 19.75 -18.45 -7.40
N LYS A 102 20.64 -17.66 -8.00
CA LYS A 102 21.07 -17.93 -9.36
C LYS A 102 21.82 -19.27 -9.31
N SER A 103 21.18 -20.35 -9.74
CA SER A 103 21.87 -21.60 -10.05
C SER A 103 22.74 -21.32 -11.29
N ASP A 104 23.98 -20.89 -11.06
CA ASP A 104 24.99 -20.94 -12.09
C ASP A 104 25.26 -22.42 -12.38
N ASN A 105 24.63 -22.93 -13.44
CA ASN A 105 24.95 -24.20 -14.05
C ASN A 105 26.45 -24.25 -14.38
N LYS A 106 27.18 -25.18 -13.77
CA LYS A 106 28.38 -25.80 -14.32
C LYS A 106 28.41 -27.27 -13.97
#